data_AF-A0A522WDM5-F1
#
_entry.id   AF-A0A522WDM5-F1
#
_cell.length_a   1.000
_cell.length_b   1.000
_cell.length_c   1.000
_cell.angle_alpha   90.00
_cell.angle_beta   90.00
_cell.angle_gamma   90.00
#
_symmetry.space_group_name_H-M   'P 1'
#
loop_
_entity.id
_entity.type
_entity.pdbx_description
1 polymer ?
#
loop_
_entity_poly.entity_id
_entity_poly.type
_entity_poly.pdbx_seq_one_letter_code
_entity_poly.pdbx_strand_id
1 'polypeptide(L)'
;MNMKKGHYRRVRGLILNLLVKEHPKTVDAKVLHYLLDDLRYTITEEEFNSHMQYLAEGGYVRKETRQSGGVEVVFFIATRHGMNLIDDFGPQDVGIDARF
;
A
#
# COMPACT_ATOMS: atom_id res chain seq x y z
N MET A 1 -4.78 23.96 -0.53
CA MET A 1 -4.34 22.57 -0.27
C MET A 1 -3.59 22.07 -1.49
N ASN A 2 -2.35 21.58 -1.36
CA ASN A 2 -1.58 21.10 -2.51
C ASN A 2 -2.20 19.78 -3.01
N MET A 3 -2.85 19.82 -4.17
CA MET A 3 -3.61 18.68 -4.74
C MET A 3 -2.75 17.41 -4.86
N LYS A 4 -1.46 17.56 -5.18
CA LYS A 4 -0.52 16.45 -5.27
C LYS A 4 -0.30 15.76 -3.92
N LYS A 5 -0.16 16.54 -2.84
CA LYS A 5 -0.01 15.98 -1.48
C LYS A 5 -1.25 15.22 -1.04
N GLY A 6 -2.45 15.74 -1.32
CA GLY A 6 -3.71 15.06 -1.01
C GLY A 6 -3.87 13.74 -1.77
N HIS A 7 -3.53 13.72 -3.05
CA HIS A 7 -3.56 12.51 -3.87
C HIS A 7 -2.63 11.42 -3.32
N TYR A 8 -1.37 11.75 -3.01
CA TYR A 8 -0.39 10.77 -2.52
C TYR A 8 -0.82 10.11 -1.20
N ARG A 9 -1.41 10.89 -0.29
CA ARG A 9 -1.92 10.36 0.99
C ARG A 9 -3.05 9.36 0.80
N ARG A 10 -3.97 9.66 -0.12
CA ARG A 10 -5.10 8.79 -0.47
C ARG A 10 -4.63 7.50 -1.14
N VAL A 11 -3.68 7.58 -2.08
CA VAL A 11 -3.11 6.37 -2.72
C VAL A 11 -2.52 5.44 -1.67
N ARG A 12 -1.74 5.97 -0.72
CA ARG A 12 -1.18 5.17 0.39
C ARG A 12 -2.24 4.55 1.28
N GLY A 13 -3.27 5.32 1.62
CA GLY A 13 -4.41 4.81 2.38
C GLY A 13 -5.16 3.70 1.65
N LEU A 14 -5.33 3.83 0.33
CA LEU A 14 -6.02 2.87 -0.50
C LEU A 14 -5.22 1.55 -0.61
N ILE A 15 -3.93 1.66 -0.88
CA ILE A 15 -2.99 0.53 -0.86
C ILE A 15 -3.12 -0.24 0.46
N LEU A 16 -3.06 0.48 1.58
CA LEU A 16 -3.11 -0.14 2.89
C LEU A 16 -4.47 -0.80 3.16
N ASN A 17 -5.58 -0.16 2.78
CA ASN A 17 -6.93 -0.71 2.90
C ASN A 17 -7.10 -2.01 2.10
N LEU A 18 -6.59 -2.06 0.86
CA LEU A 18 -6.59 -3.27 0.04
C LEU A 18 -5.80 -4.41 0.70
N LEU A 19 -4.61 -4.12 1.23
CA LEU A 19 -3.78 -5.11 1.91
C LEU A 19 -4.39 -5.62 3.22
N VAL A 20 -5.07 -4.76 3.98
CA VAL A 20 -5.75 -5.13 5.24
C VAL A 20 -6.93 -6.06 4.96
N LYS A 21 -7.71 -5.81 3.90
CA LYS A 21 -8.85 -6.67 3.51
C LYS A 21 -8.42 -8.09 3.15
N GLU A 22 -7.23 -8.25 2.57
CA GLU A 22 -6.70 -9.57 2.20
C GLU A 22 -5.92 -10.25 3.33
N HIS A 23 -5.64 -9.55 4.45
CA HIS A 23 -4.86 -10.11 5.55
C HIS A 23 -5.50 -11.41 6.10
N PRO A 24 -4.72 -12.48 6.41
CA PRO A 24 -3.26 -12.56 6.45
C PRO A 24 -2.58 -12.94 5.12
N LYS A 25 -3.29 -12.85 3.99
CA LYS A 25 -2.70 -13.17 2.69
C LYS A 25 -1.76 -12.08 2.22
N THR A 26 -0.81 -12.50 1.39
CA THR A 26 0.09 -11.61 0.67
C THR A 26 -0.51 -11.27 -0.69
N VAL A 27 -0.41 -10.01 -1.14
CA VAL A 27 -0.88 -9.56 -2.45
C VAL A 27 0.31 -9.28 -3.36
N ASP A 28 0.25 -9.76 -4.59
CA ASP A 28 1.27 -9.51 -5.61
C ASP A 28 1.32 -8.01 -5.97
N ALA A 29 2.54 -7.47 -6.12
CA ALA A 29 2.75 -6.06 -6.42
C ALA A 29 2.06 -5.60 -7.72
N LYS A 30 2.08 -6.43 -8.77
CA LYS A 30 1.42 -6.15 -10.06
C LYS A 30 -0.09 -6.17 -9.93
N VAL A 31 -0.62 -7.11 -9.12
CA VAL A 31 -2.06 -7.14 -8.81
C VAL A 31 -2.47 -5.88 -8.05
N LEU A 32 -1.67 -5.46 -7.07
CA LEU A 32 -1.95 -4.25 -6.29
C LEU A 32 -1.93 -3.00 -7.18
N HIS A 33 -0.95 -2.90 -8.09
CA HIS A 33 -0.86 -1.80 -9.06
C HIS A 33 -2.05 -1.81 -10.04
N TYR A 34 -2.46 -2.97 -10.53
CA TYR A 34 -3.66 -3.14 -11.37
C TYR A 34 -4.94 -2.71 -10.64
N LEU A 35 -5.12 -3.10 -9.37
CA LEU A 35 -6.29 -2.71 -8.57
C LEU A 35 -6.37 -1.19 -8.37
N LEU A 36 -5.23 -0.50 -8.23
CA LEU A 36 -5.22 0.96 -8.16
C LEU A 36 -5.70 1.59 -9.47
N ASP A 37 -5.25 1.05 -10.61
CA ASP A 37 -5.69 1.52 -11.93
C ASP A 37 -7.21 1.32 -12.14
N ASP A 38 -7.74 0.14 -11.78
CA ASP A 38 -9.16 -0.16 -11.85
C ASP A 38 -10.02 0.79 -10.98
N LEU A 39 -9.49 1.18 -9.82
CA LEU A 39 -10.09 2.18 -8.93
C LEU A 39 -9.90 3.63 -9.40
N ARG A 40 -9.35 3.85 -10.61
CA ARG A 40 -9.04 5.15 -11.22
C ARG A 40 -7.96 5.95 -10.49
N TYR A 41 -7.08 5.26 -9.77
CA TYR A 41 -5.83 5.79 -9.20
C TYR A 41 -4.65 5.35 -10.06
N THR A 42 -4.70 5.67 -11.35
CA THR A 42 -3.62 5.39 -12.31
C THR A 42 -2.36 6.13 -11.88
N ILE A 43 -1.30 5.38 -11.58
CA ILE A 43 0.01 5.88 -11.20
C ILE A 43 1.11 5.15 -11.96
N THR A 44 2.24 5.81 -12.14
CA THR A 44 3.43 5.18 -12.72
C THR A 44 4.00 4.11 -11.79
N GLU A 45 4.80 3.19 -12.34
CA GLU A 45 5.51 2.18 -11.54
C GLU A 45 6.47 2.85 -10.52
N GLU A 46 7.11 3.95 -10.90
CA GLU A 46 7.98 4.74 -10.00
C GLU A 46 7.19 5.31 -8.81
N GLU A 47 6.01 5.89 -9.06
CA GLU A 47 5.13 6.39 -8.00
C GLU A 47 4.64 5.26 -7.10
N PHE A 48 4.23 4.12 -7.68
CA PHE A 48 3.84 2.94 -6.91
C PHE A 48 4.98 2.48 -5.98
N ASN A 49 6.20 2.34 -6.52
CA ASN A 49 7.37 1.96 -5.75
C ASN A 49 7.68 2.97 -4.63
N SER A 50 7.53 4.27 -4.89
CA SER A 50 7.69 5.32 -3.87
C SER A 50 6.65 5.19 -2.75
N HIS A 51 5.40 4.89 -3.07
CA HIS A 51 4.35 4.64 -2.08
C HIS A 51 4.62 3.38 -1.24
N MET A 52 5.02 2.29 -1.87
CA MET A 52 5.35 1.04 -1.18
C MET A 52 6.57 1.19 -0.27
N GLN A 53 7.60 1.91 -0.72
CA GLN A 53 8.77 2.22 0.10
C GLN A 53 8.38 3.02 1.35
N TYR A 54 7.58 4.08 1.18
CA TYR A 54 7.09 4.89 2.30
C TYR A 54 6.30 4.05 3.32
N LEU A 55 5.39 3.19 2.84
CA LEU A 55 4.59 2.33 3.70
C LEU A 55 5.43 1.27 4.42
N ALA A 56 6.48 0.76 3.76
CA ALA A 56 7.40 -0.21 4.35
C ALA A 56 8.29 0.44 5.42
N GLU A 57 8.83 1.63 5.16
CA GLU A 57 9.62 2.41 6.12
C GLU A 57 8.80 2.81 7.36
N GLY A 58 7.51 3.14 7.17
CA GLY A 58 6.57 3.38 8.27
C GLY A 58 6.15 2.11 9.03
N GLY A 59 6.59 0.93 8.57
CA GLY A 59 6.26 -0.35 9.18
C GLY A 59 4.79 -0.77 8.98
N TYR A 60 4.06 -0.14 8.05
CA TYR A 60 2.65 -0.44 7.77
C TYR A 60 2.48 -1.67 6.88
N VAL A 61 3.47 -1.96 6.04
CA VAL A 61 3.49 -3.12 5.15
C VAL A 61 4.85 -3.83 5.23
N ARG A 62 4.85 -5.13 4.93
CA ARG A 62 6.08 -5.92 4.76
C ARG A 62 6.17 -6.41 3.32
N LYS A 63 7.36 -6.27 2.73
CA LYS A 63 7.70 -6.82 1.41
C LYS A 63 8.21 -8.25 1.57
N GLU A 64 7.69 -9.15 0.75
CA GLU A 64 8.21 -10.50 0.58
C GLU A 64 8.61 -10.70 -0.88
N THR A 65 9.77 -11.30 -1.11
CA THR A 65 10.24 -11.64 -2.44
C THR A 65 10.27 -13.16 -2.57
N ARG A 66 9.66 -13.69 -3.64
CA ARG A 66 9.65 -15.13 -3.93
C ARG A 66 10.22 -15.38 -5.31
N GLN A 67 11.01 -16.45 -5.43
CA GLN A 67 11.52 -16.92 -6.71
C GLN A 67 10.58 -17.99 -7.24
N SER A 68 10.09 -17.82 -8.47
CA SER A 68 9.25 -18.81 -9.15
C SER A 68 9.67 -18.92 -10.61
N GLY A 69 10.13 -20.10 -11.02
CA GLY A 69 10.52 -20.36 -12.42
C GLY A 69 11.61 -19.43 -12.96
N GLY A 70 12.53 -18.96 -12.10
CA GLY A 70 13.59 -18.01 -12.46
C GLY A 70 13.14 -16.54 -12.50
N VAL A 71 11.90 -16.25 -12.12
CA VAL A 71 11.36 -14.90 -12.02
C VAL A 71 11.19 -14.51 -10.56
N GLU A 72 11.65 -13.30 -10.24
CA GLU A 72 11.41 -12.66 -8.96
C GLU A 72 9.99 -12.08 -8.92
N VAL A 73 9.20 -12.49 -7.93
CA VAL A 73 7.85 -11.97 -7.70
C VAL A 73 7.81 -11.28 -6.34
N VAL A 74 7.31 -10.05 -6.34
CA VAL A 74 7.21 -9.21 -5.14
C VAL A 74 5.78 -9.27 -4.61
N PHE A 75 5.67 -9.56 -3.32
CA PHE A 75 4.42 -9.58 -2.58
C PHE A 75 4.46 -8.58 -1.42
N PHE A 76 3.30 -8.10 -1.02
CA PHE A 76 3.12 -7.24 0.14
C PHE A 76 2.05 -7.78 1.07
N ILE A 77 2.21 -7.51 2.36
CA ILE A 77 1.25 -7.85 3.40
C ILE A 77 1.15 -6.70 4.41
N ALA A 78 -0.07 -6.42 4.87
CA ALA A 78 -0.28 -5.46 5.95
C ALA A 78 0.33 -5.98 7.26
N THR A 79 0.97 -5.10 8.03
CA THR A 79 1.42 -5.44 9.38
C THR A 79 0.32 -5.13 10.40
N ARG A 80 0.52 -5.54 11.66
CA ARG A 80 -0.34 -5.08 12.78
C ARG A 80 -0.41 -3.56 12.86
N HIS A 81 0.70 -2.86 12.60
CA HIS A 81 0.72 -1.40 12.62
C HIS A 81 -0.16 -0.83 11.49
N GLY A 82 -0.06 -1.40 10.29
CA GLY A 82 -0.92 -1.04 9.16
C GLY A 82 -2.41 -1.25 9.45
N MET A 83 -2.78 -2.38 10.05
CA MET A 83 -4.16 -2.67 10.46
C MET A 83 -4.66 -1.66 11.50
N ASN A 84 -3.88 -1.40 12.56
CA ASN A 84 -4.25 -0.42 13.58
C ASN A 84 -4.48 0.99 13.02
N LEU A 85 -3.74 1.38 11.97
CA LEU A 85 -3.92 2.68 11.32
C LEU A 85 -5.25 2.73 10.55
N ILE A 86 -5.62 1.66 9.84
CA ILE A 86 -6.90 1.56 9.11
C ILE A 86 -8.08 1.50 10.07
N ASP A 87 -7.94 0.77 11.19
CA ASP A 87 -8.99 0.58 12.18
C ASP A 87 -9.11 1.72 13.21
N ASP A 88 -8.31 2.79 13.05
CA ASP A 88 -8.28 3.98 13.94
C ASP A 88 -7.94 3.65 15.41
N PHE A 89 -7.12 2.62 15.63
CA PHE A 89 -6.66 2.22 16.97
C PHE A 89 -5.34 2.89 17.39
N GLY A 90 -4.78 3.79 16.59
CA GLY A 90 -3.44 4.38 16.81
C GLY A 90 -3.31 5.84 16.35
N PRO A 91 -2.13 6.45 16.57
CA PRO A 91 -1.87 7.80 16.08
C PRO A 91 -1.95 7.85 14.55
N GLN A 92 -2.65 8.85 14.04
CA GLN A 92 -2.82 9.08 12.60
C GLN A 92 -1.50 9.52 11.95
N ASP A 93 -1.19 8.97 10.77
CA ASP A 93 -0.03 9.39 9.97
C ASP A 93 -0.42 10.50 8.99
N VAL A 94 0.24 11.65 9.07
CA VAL A 94 0.00 12.80 8.18
C VAL A 94 0.28 12.51 6.70
N GLY A 95 1.06 11.47 6.40
CA GLY A 95 1.38 11.01 5.06
C GLY A 95 0.41 9.97 4.50
N ILE A 96 -0.60 9.56 5.27
CA ILE A 96 -1.63 8.59 4.88
C ILE A 96 -3.01 9.22 5.10
N ASP A 97 -3.98 8.86 4.26
CA ASP A 97 -5.39 9.20 4.46
C ASP A 97 -6.17 7.89 4.49
N ALA A 98 -6.40 7.35 5.68
CA ALA A 98 -7.09 6.07 5.90
C ALA A 98 -8.63 6.20 5.90
N ARG A 99 -9.16 7.43 5.77
CA ARG A 99 -10.59 7.71 5.78
C ARG A 99 -11.14 7.51 4.38
N PHE A 100 -11.87 6.43 4.19
CA PHE A 100 -12.61 6.11 2.97
C PHE A 100 -14.11 6.06 3.26
#